data_AF-A0A0F9L903-F1
#
_entry.id   AF-A0A0F9L903-F1
#
_cell.length_a   1.000
_cell.length_b   1.000
_cell.length_c   1.000
_cell.angle_alpha   90.00
_cell.angle_beta   90.00
_cell.angle_gamma   90.00
#
_symmetry.space_group_name_H-M   'P 1'
#
loop_
_entity.id
_entity.type
_entity.pdbx_description
1 polymer ?
#
loop_
_entity_poly.entity_id
_entity_poly.type
_entity_poly.pdbx_seq_one_letter_code
_entity_poly.pdbx_strand_id
1 'polypeptide(L)'
;MVKKTSKSAGVRQAEASAPSSSIPTAPATVRGTQEKDLNWIFDHHDPSEDQVDRYNEIREKAKELARVILALCPPCADRTAAIRKVREAVMTANASIALHGTV
;
A
#
# COMPACT_ATOMS: atom_id res chain seq x y z
N MET A 1 -28.92 61.01 18.63
CA MET A 1 -29.56 60.67 17.35
C MET A 1 -28.42 60.34 16.39
N VAL A 2 -28.17 59.13 15.88
CA VAL A 2 -29.05 58.23 15.13
C VAL A 2 -28.48 56.81 15.29
N LYS A 3 -29.34 55.84 15.64
CA LYS A 3 -29.02 54.41 15.68
C LYS A 3 -28.82 53.91 14.25
N LYS A 4 -27.72 53.21 13.95
CA LYS A 4 -27.69 52.24 12.85
C LYS A 4 -26.93 50.99 13.26
N THR A 5 -27.73 50.03 13.68
CA THR A 5 -27.45 48.60 13.79
C THR A 5 -27.06 48.02 12.43
N SER A 6 -25.85 47.49 12.28
CA SER A 6 -25.50 46.64 11.14
C SER A 6 -25.54 45.17 11.56
N LYS A 7 -26.55 44.52 10.99
CA LYS A 7 -26.97 43.13 11.13
C LYS A 7 -25.84 42.17 10.75
N SER A 8 -25.60 41.16 11.60
CA SER A 8 -24.71 40.04 11.39
C SER A 8 -25.02 39.31 10.08
N ALA A 9 -24.04 39.26 9.17
CA ALA A 9 -24.11 38.43 7.97
C ALA A 9 -23.89 36.96 8.34
N GLY A 10 -24.77 36.11 7.82
CA GLY A 10 -24.90 34.71 8.20
C GLY A 10 -23.66 33.87 7.90
N VAL A 11 -23.35 33.02 8.87
CA VAL A 11 -22.45 31.87 8.75
C VAL A 11 -22.99 30.97 7.64
N ARG A 12 -22.28 30.92 6.50
CA ARG A 12 -22.51 29.90 5.48
C ARG A 12 -21.92 28.60 6.01
N GLN A 13 -22.78 27.69 6.47
CA GLN A 13 -22.41 26.30 6.64
C GLN A 13 -22.11 25.73 5.25
N ALA A 14 -20.84 25.52 4.95
CA ALA A 14 -20.45 24.65 3.86
C ALA A 14 -20.55 23.22 4.39
N GLU A 15 -21.65 22.54 4.06
CA GLU A 15 -21.72 21.08 4.19
C GLU A 15 -20.67 20.47 3.26
N ALA A 16 -19.53 20.10 3.83
CA ALA A 16 -18.56 19.25 3.17
C ALA A 16 -19.17 17.85 3.07
N SER A 17 -19.87 17.60 1.98
CA SER A 17 -20.28 16.26 1.55
C SER A 17 -19.02 15.41 1.40
N ALA A 18 -18.72 14.61 2.43
CA ALA A 18 -17.67 13.62 2.38
C ALA A 18 -17.93 12.70 1.17
N PRO A 19 -16.94 12.46 0.28
CA PRO A 19 -17.13 11.48 -0.77
C PRO A 19 -17.32 10.12 -0.09
N SER A 20 -18.50 9.54 -0.31
CA SER A 20 -18.83 8.17 0.01
C SER A 20 -17.84 7.26 -0.74
N SER A 21 -16.72 6.98 -0.08
CA SER A 21 -15.78 5.96 -0.50
C SER A 21 -16.43 4.61 -0.19
N SER A 22 -17.30 4.18 -1.10
CA SER A 22 -17.79 2.82 -1.13
C SER A 22 -16.60 1.91 -1.49
N ILE A 23 -15.83 1.52 -0.48
CA ILE A 23 -14.92 0.39 -0.61
C ILE A 23 -15.79 -0.79 -1.05
N PRO A 24 -15.59 -1.38 -2.23
CA PRO A 24 -16.35 -2.55 -2.62
C PRO A 24 -15.98 -3.72 -1.70
N THR A 25 -16.85 -4.00 -0.72
CA THR A 25 -16.80 -5.14 0.21
C THR A 25 -17.23 -6.44 -0.48
N ALA A 26 -16.76 -6.69 -1.71
CA ALA A 26 -16.91 -8.01 -2.30
C ALA A 26 -15.79 -8.91 -1.75
N PRO A 27 -16.09 -10.08 -1.17
CA PRO A 27 -15.04 -11.00 -0.78
C PRO A 27 -14.34 -11.45 -2.06
N ALA A 28 -13.07 -11.07 -2.22
CA ALA A 28 -12.21 -11.71 -3.20
C ALA A 28 -12.19 -13.19 -2.84
N THR A 29 -12.88 -14.02 -3.62
CA THR A 29 -12.84 -15.48 -3.48
C THR A 29 -11.37 -15.89 -3.62
N VAL A 30 -10.70 -16.11 -2.49
CA VAL A 30 -9.32 -16.59 -2.45
C VAL A 30 -9.36 -17.99 -3.05
N ARG A 31 -8.97 -18.10 -4.32
CA ARG A 31 -8.86 -19.37 -5.02
C ARG A 31 -7.62 -20.05 -4.45
N GLY A 32 -7.79 -21.16 -3.72
CA GLY A 32 -6.65 -21.91 -3.19
C GLY A 32 -5.76 -22.43 -4.32
N THR A 33 -4.45 -22.44 -4.09
CA THR A 33 -3.44 -22.96 -5.04
C THR A 33 -3.72 -24.44 -5.34
N GLN A 34 -3.72 -24.79 -6.63
CA GLN A 34 -3.93 -26.16 -7.11
C GLN A 34 -2.62 -26.73 -7.67
N GLU A 35 -2.53 -28.07 -7.78
CA GLU A 35 -1.37 -28.77 -8.38
C GLU A 35 -1.00 -28.22 -9.76
N LYS A 36 -2.01 -27.90 -10.58
CA LYS A 36 -1.81 -27.32 -11.92
C LYS A 36 -1.17 -25.93 -11.92
N ASP A 37 -1.25 -25.20 -10.80
CA ASP A 37 -0.68 -23.86 -10.66
C ASP A 37 0.82 -23.94 -10.34
N LEU A 38 1.33 -25.10 -9.90
CA LEU A 38 2.73 -25.27 -9.51
C LEU A 38 3.69 -25.05 -10.68
N ASN A 39 3.38 -25.56 -11.88
CA ASN A 39 4.22 -25.34 -13.06
C ASN A 39 4.38 -23.83 -13.32
N TRP A 40 3.27 -23.09 -13.26
CA TRP A 40 3.30 -21.64 -13.42
C TRP A 40 4.10 -20.97 -12.29
N ILE A 41 3.90 -21.34 -11.03
CA ILE A 41 4.60 -20.74 -9.87
C ILE A 41 6.12 -20.97 -9.93
N PHE A 42 6.57 -22.10 -10.48
CA PHE A 42 7.98 -22.49 -10.50
C PHE A 42 8.69 -22.27 -11.84
N ASP A 43 7.98 -21.86 -12.89
CA ASP A 43 8.59 -21.47 -14.16
C ASP A 43 9.29 -20.10 -14.08
N HIS A 44 10.18 -19.86 -15.04
CA HIS A 44 10.86 -18.56 -15.18
C HIS A 44 9.91 -17.54 -15.83
N HIS A 45 9.74 -16.38 -15.17
CA HIS A 45 8.92 -15.27 -15.66
C HIS A 45 9.80 -14.05 -15.92
N ASP A 46 10.11 -13.80 -17.20
CA ASP A 46 10.77 -12.55 -17.58
C ASP A 46 9.85 -11.36 -17.33
N PRO A 47 10.32 -10.32 -16.63
CA PRO A 47 9.47 -9.20 -16.28
C PRO A 47 9.25 -8.27 -17.47
N SER A 48 8.02 -7.79 -17.62
CA SER A 48 7.70 -6.68 -18.53
C SER A 48 8.21 -5.35 -17.98
N GLU A 49 8.26 -4.32 -18.83
CA GLU A 49 8.65 -2.96 -18.43
C GLU A 49 7.75 -2.42 -17.29
N ASP A 50 6.43 -2.60 -17.39
CA ASP A 50 5.48 -2.25 -16.32
C ASP A 50 5.77 -2.98 -15.00
N GLN A 51 6.08 -4.28 -15.06
CA GLN A 51 6.44 -5.04 -13.87
C GLN A 51 7.74 -4.52 -13.25
N VAL A 52 8.73 -4.16 -14.07
CA VAL A 52 9.99 -3.57 -13.60
C VAL A 52 9.75 -2.24 -12.87
N ASP A 53 8.93 -1.36 -13.43
CA ASP A 53 8.60 -0.07 -12.79
C ASP A 53 7.93 -0.28 -11.43
N ARG A 54 6.96 -1.19 -11.36
CA ARG A 54 6.28 -1.54 -10.10
C ARG A 54 7.23 -2.14 -9.07
N TYR A 55 8.16 -3.01 -9.48
CA TYR A 55 9.19 -3.55 -8.59
C TYR A 55 10.09 -2.44 -8.03
N ASN A 56 10.46 -1.47 -8.86
CA ASN A 56 11.33 -0.37 -8.46
C ASN A 56 10.63 0.52 -7.44
N GLU A 57 9.37 0.87 -7.67
CA GLU A 57 8.58 1.67 -6.73
C GLU A 57 8.47 0.99 -5.36
N ILE A 58 8.11 -0.31 -5.33
CA ILE A 58 8.00 -1.10 -4.09
C ILE A 58 9.35 -1.15 -3.36
N ARG A 59 10.44 -1.41 -4.10
CA ARG A 59 11.79 -1.51 -3.51
C ARG A 59 12.25 -0.19 -2.91
N GLU A 60 12.01 0.93 -3.60
CA GLU A 60 12.40 2.24 -3.08
C GLU A 60 11.63 2.60 -1.79
N LYS A 61 10.31 2.35 -1.74
CA LYS A 61 9.52 2.59 -0.52
C LYS A 61 9.89 1.66 0.63
N ALA A 62 10.18 0.40 0.35
CA ALA A 62 10.69 -0.51 1.38
C ALA A 62 12.06 -0.07 1.92
N LYS A 63 12.93 0.46 1.04
CA LYS A 63 14.24 0.99 1.43
C LYS A 63 14.11 2.25 2.29
N GLU A 64 13.16 3.13 2.00
CA GLU A 64 12.81 4.27 2.86
C GLU A 64 12.40 3.79 4.26
N LEU A 65 11.48 2.84 4.37
CA LEU A 65 11.04 2.28 5.66
C LEU A 65 12.21 1.62 6.42
N ALA A 66 13.04 0.83 5.74
CA ALA A 66 14.21 0.20 6.34
C ALA A 66 15.19 1.23 6.91
N ARG A 67 15.38 2.39 6.24
CA ARG A 67 16.19 3.50 6.77
C ARG A 67 15.58 4.10 8.04
N VAL A 68 14.27 4.28 8.09
CA VAL A 68 13.56 4.77 9.28
C VAL A 68 13.74 3.80 10.45
N ILE A 69 13.56 2.50 10.23
CA ILE A 69 13.80 1.45 11.24
C ILE A 69 15.24 1.50 11.74
N LEU A 70 16.21 1.63 10.82
CA LEU A 70 17.62 1.69 11.18
C LEU A 70 17.95 2.92 12.04
N ALA A 71 17.34 4.07 11.72
CA ALA A 71 17.59 5.34 12.40
C ALA A 71 16.90 5.44 13.77
N LEU A 72 15.69 4.89 13.90
CA LEU A 72 14.85 5.10 15.08
C LEU A 72 14.86 3.93 16.07
N CYS A 73 15.19 2.71 15.63
CA CYS A 73 15.24 1.54 16.51
C CYS A 73 16.65 1.29 17.07
N PRO A 74 16.78 0.86 18.33
CA PRO A 74 18.08 0.52 18.92
C PRO A 74 18.73 -0.69 18.21
N PRO A 75 20.06 -0.83 18.29
CA PRO A 75 20.77 -2.00 17.77
C PRO A 75 20.43 -3.25 18.57
N CYS A 76 19.40 -3.98 18.16
CA CYS A 76 18.96 -5.23 18.76
C CYS A 76 18.47 -6.23 17.72
N ALA A 77 18.12 -7.45 18.17
CA ALA A 77 17.58 -8.50 17.32
C ALA A 77 16.27 -8.08 16.64
N ASP A 78 15.39 -7.35 17.33
CA ASP A 78 14.11 -6.91 16.78
C ASP A 78 14.27 -5.94 15.61
N ARG A 79 15.26 -5.03 15.66
CA ARG A 79 15.57 -4.15 14.53
C ARG A 79 15.99 -4.93 13.30
N THR A 80 16.86 -5.92 13.49
CA THR A 80 17.29 -6.82 12.41
C THR A 80 16.11 -7.62 11.85
N ALA A 81 15.25 -8.15 12.72
CA ALA A 81 14.06 -8.87 12.34
C ALA A 81 13.09 -7.98 11.54
N ALA A 82 12.88 -6.73 11.97
CA ALA A 82 12.02 -5.77 11.28
C ALA A 82 12.52 -5.49 9.86
N ILE A 83 13.82 -5.25 9.66
CA ILE A 83 14.41 -5.05 8.33
C ILE A 83 14.25 -6.31 7.46
N ARG A 84 14.43 -7.51 8.04
CA ARG A 84 14.19 -8.78 7.32
C ARG A 84 12.73 -8.93 6.89
N LYS A 85 11.79 -8.55 7.76
CA LYS A 85 10.35 -8.58 7.45
C LYS A 85 9.97 -7.59 6.34
N VAL A 86 10.57 -6.40 6.31
CA VAL A 86 10.42 -5.48 5.18
C VAL A 86 10.91 -6.11 3.88
N ARG A 87 12.07 -6.78 3.90
CA ARG A 87 12.58 -7.50 2.73
C ARG A 87 11.67 -8.65 2.29
N GLU A 88 11.15 -9.44 3.23
CA GLU A 88 10.18 -10.51 2.95
C GLU A 88 8.92 -9.94 2.30
N ALA A 89 8.38 -8.83 2.81
CA ALA A 89 7.21 -8.16 2.24
C ALA A 89 7.44 -7.73 0.77
N VAL A 90 8.61 -7.18 0.45
CA VAL A 90 8.98 -6.83 -0.94
C VAL A 90 8.99 -8.07 -1.84
N MET A 91 9.57 -9.17 -1.36
CA MET A 91 9.63 -10.41 -2.14
C MET A 91 8.23 -10.97 -2.42
N THR A 92 7.35 -10.98 -1.42
CA THR A 92 5.97 -11.43 -1.56
C THR A 92 5.17 -10.53 -2.51
N ALA A 93 5.33 -9.20 -2.41
CA ALA A 93 4.66 -8.26 -3.29
C ALA A 93 5.15 -8.38 -4.75
N ASN A 94 6.46 -8.53 -4.96
CA ASN A 94 7.00 -8.71 -6.30
C ASN A 94 6.59 -10.06 -6.90
N ALA A 95 6.49 -11.12 -6.09
CA ALA A 95 5.99 -12.41 -6.55
C ALA A 95 4.53 -12.32 -7.01
N SER A 96 3.67 -11.59 -6.31
CA SER A 96 2.28 -11.42 -6.75
C SER A 96 2.17 -10.65 -8.06
N ILE A 97 3.08 -9.71 -8.33
CA ILE A 97 3.17 -9.01 -9.62
C ILE A 97 3.69 -9.96 -10.72
N ALA A 98 4.74 -10.73 -10.46
CA ALA A 98 5.32 -11.68 -11.40
C ALA A 98 4.30 -12.76 -11.81
N LEU A 99 3.51 -13.22 -10.85
CA LEU A 99 2.53 -14.29 -11.04
C LEU A 99 1.12 -13.77 -11.38
N HIS A 100 0.97 -12.47 -11.64
CA HIS A 100 -0.33 -11.84 -11.98
C HIS A 100 -1.42 -12.10 -10.92
N GLY A 101 -1.06 -12.16 -9.64
CA GLY A 101 -1.97 -12.44 -8.53
C GLY A 101 -2.31 -13.92 -8.35
N THR A 102 -1.60 -14.82 -9.04
CA THR A 102 -1.76 -16.28 -8.91
C THR A 102 -0.90 -16.78 -7.76
N VAL A 103 -1.30 -16.52 -6.51
CA VAL A 103 -0.81 -17.14 -5.26
C VAL A 103 -1.73 -16.81 -4.10
#